data_AF-A0A835SCL7-F1
#
_entry.id   AF-A0A835SCL7-F1
#
_cell.length_a   1.000
_cell.length_b   1.000
_cell.length_c   1.000
_cell.angle_alpha   90.00
_cell.angle_beta   90.00
_cell.angle_gamma   90.00
#
_symmetry.space_group_name_H-M   'P 1'
#
loop_
_entity.id
_entity.type
_entity.pdbx_description
1 polymer ?
#
loop_
_entity_poly.entity_id
_entity_poly.type
_entity_poly.pdbx_seq_one_letter_code
_entity_poly.pdbx_strand_id
1 'polypeptide(L)'
;MLIGYFSLSDWSLKGTMKEDEQWTSSNDEFYGSSGFGAQIIYKFEILESIVIFPVEDHLAFCLQVDAPWLYCSFMLASTSENAFEGISLECNVPSITFASGLNIFNLFGRSLSLSLLLLKDGTSLFKLGYNICKKNIHFVEHLDTDVWLRVPCKIKKSVDDSDFPALIMINVDNCKVTVEDEYFFDGVGAIMSVVDQLSLVSKVSEYFTSDVLHFLHLKRKINEEAVDITDRPNEFSFILKACAKALSFNFSRSNVKEASTVETIANLYVRLDCSASVRNGLLKSLDAEVSSFLLHSFCNDVLLASFTSDDGATFRIGINFCRSLQGSAEVVFAIPAIDIWLHIPEWVSINAFLCSLKESWTFCSHQQL
;
A
#
# COMPACT_ATOMS: atom_id res chain seq x y z
N MET A 1 20.28 10.52 7.45
CA MET A 1 19.50 9.95 8.55
C MET A 1 18.49 11.00 9.00
N LEU A 2 17.29 10.99 8.42
CA LEU A 2 16.19 11.80 8.94
C LEU A 2 15.42 10.89 9.90
N ILE A 3 15.72 10.98 11.20
CA ILE A 3 14.75 10.48 12.19
C ILE A 3 13.73 11.59 12.30
N GLY A 4 12.61 11.43 11.60
CA GLY A 4 11.44 12.28 11.75
C GLY A 4 10.85 12.05 13.13
N TYR A 5 11.41 12.70 14.15
CA TYR A 5 10.72 12.88 15.42
C TYR A 5 9.68 13.98 15.20
N PHE A 6 8.43 13.59 14.94
CA PHE A 6 7.34 14.52 15.24
C PHE A 6 7.30 14.66 16.76
N SER A 7 7.91 15.72 17.29
CA SER A 7 7.47 16.26 18.57
C SER A 7 6.09 16.85 18.31
N LEU A 8 5.06 16.00 18.33
CA LEU A 8 3.70 16.48 18.50
C LEU A 8 3.66 17.18 19.86
N SER A 9 3.24 18.44 19.86
CA SER A 9 2.91 19.13 21.11
C SER A 9 1.74 18.37 21.73
N ASP A 10 2.02 17.71 22.85
CA ASP A 10 1.09 17.40 23.93
C ASP A 10 -0.30 16.89 23.50
N TRP A 11 -0.38 15.62 23.09
CA TRP A 11 -1.60 14.83 23.30
C TRP A 11 -1.71 14.38 24.76
N SER A 12 -1.57 15.33 25.69
CA SER A 12 -2.27 15.21 26.96
C SER A 12 -3.60 15.91 26.79
N LEU A 13 -4.68 15.14 26.70
CA LEU A 13 -6.03 15.60 27.07
C LEU A 13 -6.12 15.80 28.60
N LYS A 14 -5.10 16.46 29.14
CA LYS A 14 -5.01 17.07 30.46
C LYS A 14 -4.36 18.44 30.24
N GLY A 15 -5.05 19.25 29.45
CA GLY A 15 -4.95 20.69 29.58
C GLY A 15 -5.09 21.00 31.06
N THR A 16 -3.96 21.41 31.64
CA THR A 16 -3.84 21.78 33.03
C THR A 16 -4.73 23.01 33.18
N MET A 17 -5.96 22.81 33.67
CA MET A 17 -6.66 23.87 34.36
C MET A 17 -5.80 24.24 35.56
N LYS A 18 -4.87 25.18 35.36
CA LYS A 18 -4.51 26.08 36.43
C LYS A 18 -5.67 27.04 36.54
N GLU A 19 -6.43 26.83 37.60
CA GLU A 19 -7.25 27.86 38.23
C GLU A 19 -6.40 29.15 38.30
N ASP A 20 -7.05 30.29 38.06
CA ASP A 20 -6.51 31.64 38.01
C ASP A 20 -5.89 32.05 36.67
N GLU A 21 -6.75 32.38 35.70
CA GLU A 21 -6.76 33.75 35.14
C GLU A 21 -8.09 33.98 34.40
N GLN A 22 -8.88 34.89 34.98
CA GLN A 22 -10.18 35.34 34.51
C GLN A 22 -10.10 35.91 33.09
N TRP A 23 -10.75 35.26 32.12
CA TRP A 23 -11.43 36.00 31.06
C TRP A 23 -12.91 36.07 31.41
N THR A 24 -13.27 37.27 31.85
CA THR A 24 -14.56 37.66 32.38
C THR A 24 -15.69 37.46 31.37
N SER A 25 -16.79 37.01 31.95
CA SER A 25 -18.13 36.84 31.39
C SER A 25 -18.53 37.85 30.31
N SER A 26 -18.97 37.32 29.18
CA SER A 26 -20.30 37.66 28.70
C SER A 26 -21.02 36.36 28.40
N ASN A 27 -21.95 36.02 29.30
CA ASN A 27 -23.02 35.08 28.99
C ASN A 27 -23.86 35.74 27.90
N ASP A 28 -23.87 35.16 26.71
CA ASP A 28 -25.07 35.06 25.89
C ASP A 28 -24.90 33.89 24.91
N GLU A 29 -25.80 32.92 25.06
CA GLU A 29 -26.27 31.99 24.01
C GLU A 29 -25.24 31.10 23.28
N PHE A 30 -24.66 30.12 23.99
CA PHE A 30 -23.99 28.96 23.36
C PHE A 30 -24.89 27.72 23.21
N TYR A 31 -26.22 27.89 23.27
CA TYR A 31 -27.18 26.82 22.97
C TYR A 31 -28.23 27.35 22.00
N GLY A 32 -27.93 27.22 20.71
CA GLY A 32 -28.93 27.35 19.65
C GLY A 32 -28.60 28.34 18.55
N SER A 33 -27.61 28.04 17.72
CA SER A 33 -27.68 28.22 16.25
C SER A 33 -26.34 27.86 15.60
N SER A 34 -26.43 27.15 14.48
CA SER A 34 -25.39 26.88 13.47
C SER A 34 -24.02 27.54 13.66
N GLY A 35 -22.99 26.73 13.92
CA GLY A 35 -21.59 27.14 13.83
C GLY A 35 -20.71 25.92 13.67
N PHE A 36 -20.27 25.66 12.43
CA PHE A 36 -19.22 24.70 12.15
C PHE A 36 -18.04 25.00 13.07
N GLY A 37 -17.77 24.12 14.04
CA GLY A 37 -16.53 24.15 14.79
C GLY A 37 -15.38 24.13 13.78
N ALA A 38 -14.40 25.02 13.93
CA ALA A 38 -13.29 25.16 12.99
C ALA A 38 -12.71 23.78 12.65
N GLN A 39 -12.87 23.36 11.38
CA GLN A 39 -12.40 22.07 10.91
C GLN A 39 -10.87 22.10 10.91
N ILE A 40 -10.25 21.34 11.82
CA ILE A 40 -8.79 21.25 11.89
C ILE A 40 -8.31 20.29 10.80
N ILE A 41 -7.42 20.80 9.94
CA ILE A 41 -6.78 20.04 8.87
C ILE A 41 -5.31 19.86 9.25
N TYR A 42 -4.87 18.62 9.40
CA TYR A 42 -3.46 18.27 9.59
C TYR A 42 -2.83 18.01 8.23
N LYS A 43 -1.65 18.56 7.98
CA LYS A 43 -0.89 18.37 6.75
C LYS A 43 0.55 18.02 7.10
N PHE A 44 1.11 17.05 6.40
CA PHE A 44 2.52 16.69 6.54
C PHE A 44 3.14 16.38 5.19
N GLU A 45 4.42 16.70 5.07
CA GLU A 45 5.21 16.50 3.86
C GLU A 45 6.52 15.80 4.22
N ILE A 46 6.90 14.83 3.40
CA ILE A 46 8.19 14.17 3.41
C ILE A 46 8.84 14.47 2.06
N LEU A 47 9.99 15.13 2.11
CA LEU A 47 10.72 15.62 0.94
C LEU A 47 12.12 15.02 0.94
N GLU A 48 12.59 14.63 -0.25
CA GLU A 48 13.96 14.18 -0.53
C GLU A 48 14.50 13.17 0.51
N SER A 49 13.62 12.26 0.96
CA SER A 49 13.91 11.37 2.07
C SER A 49 14.08 9.94 1.58
N ILE A 50 14.98 9.22 2.24
CA ILE A 50 15.17 7.79 2.08
C ILE A 50 14.79 7.14 3.40
N VAL A 51 13.80 6.26 3.36
CA VAL A 51 13.35 5.50 4.52
C VAL A 51 13.79 4.05 4.36
N ILE A 52 14.56 3.54 5.32
CA ILE A 52 15.03 2.17 5.33
C ILE A 52 14.30 1.42 6.44
N PHE A 53 13.61 0.35 6.06
CA PHE A 53 12.92 -0.56 6.97
C PHE A 53 13.72 -1.86 7.13
N PRO A 54 14.09 -2.24 8.38
CA PRO A 54 14.63 -3.56 8.66
C PRO A 54 13.58 -4.65 8.39
N VAL A 55 14.02 -5.78 7.83
CA VAL A 55 13.19 -6.99 7.76
C VAL A 55 13.52 -7.83 9.00
N GLU A 56 12.61 -7.87 9.99
CA GLU A 56 12.89 -8.52 11.29
C GLU A 56 13.14 -10.04 11.13
N ASP A 57 12.48 -10.69 10.17
CA ASP A 57 12.59 -12.14 9.94
C ASP A 57 13.81 -12.55 9.09
N HIS A 58 14.45 -11.59 8.41
CA HIS A 58 15.60 -11.84 7.54
C HIS A 58 16.65 -10.73 7.66
N LEU A 59 17.65 -10.97 8.52
CA LEU A 59 18.76 -10.04 8.77
C LEU A 59 19.63 -9.72 7.54
N ALA A 60 19.46 -10.44 6.44
CA ALA A 60 20.16 -10.21 5.18
C ALA A 60 19.55 -9.06 4.35
N PHE A 61 18.31 -8.66 4.63
CA PHE A 61 17.56 -7.75 3.77
C PHE A 61 17.07 -6.51 4.51
N CYS A 62 16.98 -5.40 3.78
CA CYS A 62 16.23 -4.21 4.17
C CYS A 62 15.41 -3.69 3.01
N LEU A 63 14.28 -3.07 3.31
CA LEU A 63 13.46 -2.40 2.31
C LEU A 63 13.81 -0.91 2.32
N GLN A 64 14.14 -0.35 1.15
CA GLN A 64 14.38 1.07 0.97
C GLN A 64 13.23 1.69 0.19
N VAL A 65 12.66 2.76 0.74
CA VAL A 65 11.70 3.63 0.07
C VAL A 65 12.37 4.97 -0.16
N ASP A 66 12.55 5.34 -1.42
CA ASP A 66 12.91 6.71 -1.76
C ASP A 66 11.61 7.51 -1.92
N ALA A 67 11.46 8.56 -1.12
CA ALA A 67 10.33 9.45 -1.10
C ALA A 67 10.79 10.89 -1.39
N PRO A 68 11.01 11.25 -2.68
CA PRO A 68 11.36 12.61 -3.07
C PRO A 68 10.23 13.60 -2.74
N TRP A 69 8.98 13.18 -2.94
CA TRP A 69 7.81 13.98 -2.63
C TRP A 69 6.65 13.11 -2.18
N LEU A 70 6.34 13.17 -0.90
CA LEU A 70 5.17 12.52 -0.30
C LEU A 70 4.42 13.54 0.55
N TYR A 71 3.19 13.83 0.15
CA TYR A 71 2.28 14.73 0.86
C TYR A 71 1.16 13.92 1.50
N CYS A 72 0.73 14.34 2.68
CA CYS A 72 -0.48 13.81 3.29
C CYS A 72 -1.30 14.88 3.98
N SER A 73 -2.61 14.68 3.98
CA SER A 73 -3.57 15.50 4.72
C SER A 73 -4.58 14.63 5.45
N PHE A 74 -5.00 15.11 6.62
CA PHE A 74 -5.98 14.44 7.46
C PHE A 74 -6.99 15.44 8.01
N MET A 75 -8.28 15.11 7.91
CA MET A 75 -9.39 15.91 8.42
C MET A 75 -10.37 15.02 9.20
N LEU A 76 -10.70 15.44 10.41
CA LEU A 76 -11.61 14.73 11.31
C LEU A 76 -13.07 15.18 11.12
N ALA A 77 -14.00 14.24 11.28
CA ALA A 77 -15.45 14.51 11.37
C ALA A 77 -15.99 15.48 10.29
N SER A 78 -15.56 15.26 9.05
CA SER A 78 -15.91 16.07 7.88
C SER A 78 -17.30 15.71 7.36
N THR A 79 -17.95 16.65 6.66
CA THR A 79 -19.21 16.41 5.95
C THR A 79 -18.99 15.56 4.70
N SER A 80 -20.04 14.90 4.22
CA SER A 80 -20.02 14.09 3.00
C SER A 80 -19.73 14.90 1.73
N GLU A 81 -20.08 16.20 1.72
CA GLU A 81 -19.83 17.12 0.60
C GLU A 81 -18.34 17.27 0.29
N ASN A 82 -17.49 17.36 1.31
CA ASN A 82 -16.03 17.51 1.16
C ASN A 82 -15.32 16.16 0.92
N ALA A 83 -16.02 15.03 1.02
CA ALA A 83 -15.38 13.72 1.06
C ALA A 83 -14.87 13.26 -0.32
N PHE A 84 -15.53 13.67 -1.40
CA PHE A 84 -15.20 13.19 -2.74
C PHE A 84 -14.59 14.26 -3.64
N GLU A 85 -14.32 15.45 -3.09
CA GLU A 85 -13.66 16.52 -3.82
C GLU A 85 -12.24 16.12 -4.25
N GLY A 86 -11.90 16.37 -5.51
CA GLY A 86 -10.58 16.10 -6.08
C GLY A 86 -10.29 14.63 -6.41
N ILE A 87 -11.21 13.70 -6.18
CA ILE A 87 -11.06 12.29 -6.54
C ILE A 87 -11.41 12.10 -8.02
N SER A 88 -10.56 11.39 -8.77
CA SER A 88 -10.87 11.03 -10.16
C SER A 88 -12.18 10.25 -10.25
N LEU A 89 -13.03 10.60 -11.22
CA LEU A 89 -14.31 9.92 -11.46
C LEU A 89 -14.12 8.41 -11.70
N GLU A 90 -13.02 8.04 -12.35
CA GLU A 90 -12.65 6.64 -12.63
C GLU A 90 -12.49 5.83 -11.34
N CYS A 91 -11.91 6.44 -10.30
CA CYS A 91 -11.61 5.78 -9.02
C CYS A 91 -12.65 6.02 -7.94
N ASN A 92 -13.68 6.80 -8.25
CA ASN A 92 -14.74 7.04 -7.31
C ASN A 92 -15.54 5.75 -7.07
N VAL A 93 -15.75 5.41 -5.81
CA VAL A 93 -16.68 4.35 -5.42
C VAL A 93 -18.08 4.97 -5.45
N PRO A 94 -19.08 4.33 -6.11
CA PRO A 94 -20.45 4.86 -6.16
C PRO A 94 -20.93 5.24 -4.76
N SER A 95 -21.56 6.41 -4.65
CA SER A 95 -21.88 7.08 -3.40
C SER A 95 -22.61 6.17 -2.41
N ILE A 96 -21.87 5.61 -1.45
CA ILE A 96 -22.47 5.08 -0.24
C ILE A 96 -22.94 6.30 0.55
N THR A 97 -24.25 6.37 0.80
CA THR A 97 -24.80 7.46 1.60
C THR A 97 -24.38 7.22 3.05
N PHE A 98 -23.40 7.98 3.52
CA PHE A 98 -23.00 7.95 4.92
C PHE A 98 -23.98 8.80 5.73
N ALA A 99 -24.68 8.16 6.66
CA ALA A 99 -25.54 8.87 7.62
C ALA A 99 -24.71 9.64 8.67
N SER A 100 -23.42 9.31 8.82
CA SER A 100 -22.48 9.92 9.75
C SER A 100 -21.37 10.70 9.05
N GLY A 101 -20.71 11.60 9.79
CA GLY A 101 -19.49 12.28 9.32
C GLY A 101 -18.35 11.31 8.99
N LEU A 102 -17.36 11.80 8.23
CA LEU A 102 -16.23 11.00 7.75
C LEU A 102 -14.90 11.55 8.26
N ASN A 103 -14.00 10.65 8.64
CA ASN A 103 -12.57 10.98 8.73
C ASN A 103 -11.95 10.83 7.33
N ILE A 104 -11.30 11.89 6.86
CA ILE A 104 -10.73 12.00 5.52
C ILE A 104 -9.22 11.94 5.64
N PHE A 105 -8.60 11.03 4.90
CA PHE A 105 -7.14 10.93 4.77
C PHE A 105 -6.79 10.93 3.28
N ASN A 106 -5.85 11.79 2.87
CA ASN A 106 -5.36 11.84 1.49
C ASN A 106 -3.84 11.76 1.52
N LEU A 107 -3.26 10.92 0.66
CA LEU A 107 -1.83 10.69 0.52
C LEU A 107 -1.46 10.78 -0.96
N PHE A 108 -0.51 11.64 -1.29
CA PHE A 108 -0.05 11.88 -2.66
C PHE A 108 1.45 11.66 -2.73
N GLY A 109 1.87 10.70 -3.55
CA GLY A 109 3.26 10.35 -3.76
C GLY A 109 3.67 10.64 -5.20
N ARG A 110 4.83 11.26 -5.40
CA ARG A 110 5.41 11.47 -6.73
C ARG A 110 6.85 11.01 -6.78
N SER A 111 7.19 10.34 -7.87
CA SER A 111 8.50 9.74 -8.09
C SER A 111 8.97 8.85 -6.94
N LEU A 112 8.05 8.13 -6.30
CA LEU A 112 8.41 7.19 -5.25
C LEU A 112 9.16 5.99 -5.85
N SER A 113 10.13 5.46 -5.12
CA SER A 113 10.84 4.24 -5.49
C SER A 113 10.83 3.23 -4.34
N LEU A 114 10.92 1.94 -4.68
CA LEU A 114 11.00 0.85 -3.73
C LEU A 114 12.10 -0.13 -4.16
N SER A 115 13.01 -0.44 -3.24
CA SER A 115 14.14 -1.33 -3.50
C SER A 115 14.44 -2.28 -2.34
N LEU A 116 14.92 -3.49 -2.63
CA LEU A 116 15.56 -4.39 -1.67
C LEU A 116 17.04 -4.07 -1.57
N LEU A 117 17.51 -3.88 -0.35
CA LEU A 117 18.94 -3.82 -0.05
C LEU A 117 19.39 -5.17 0.49
N LEU A 118 20.27 -5.84 -0.25
CA LEU A 118 20.98 -7.02 0.25
C LEU A 118 22.19 -6.57 1.07
N LEU A 119 22.22 -6.91 2.36
CA LEU A 119 23.30 -6.57 3.28
C LEU A 119 24.48 -7.55 3.15
N LYS A 120 25.69 -7.09 3.50
CA LYS A 120 26.87 -7.95 3.62
C LYS A 120 26.83 -8.75 4.92
N ASP A 121 27.30 -10.00 4.90
CA ASP A 121 27.32 -10.88 6.07
C ASP A 121 28.02 -10.22 7.28
N GLY A 122 27.37 -10.29 8.44
CA GLY A 122 27.90 -9.77 9.71
C GLY A 122 27.80 -8.25 9.91
N THR A 123 27.12 -7.52 9.02
CA THR A 123 26.87 -6.08 9.18
C THR A 123 25.52 -5.81 9.84
N SER A 124 25.53 -5.07 10.95
CA SER A 124 24.30 -4.57 11.58
C SER A 124 23.89 -3.24 10.96
N LEU A 125 22.58 -3.02 10.83
CA LEU A 125 22.01 -1.76 10.34
C LEU A 125 22.53 -0.52 11.08
N PHE A 126 22.87 -0.67 12.36
CA PHE A 126 23.41 0.41 13.19
C PHE A 126 24.81 0.89 12.79
N LYS A 127 25.50 0.21 11.85
CA LYS A 127 26.77 0.66 11.27
C LYS A 127 26.59 1.43 9.95
N LEU A 128 25.40 2.00 9.70
CA LEU A 128 24.98 2.72 8.49
C LEU A 128 26.05 3.72 7.98
N GLY A 129 26.87 3.23 7.05
CA GLY A 129 27.86 3.95 6.26
C GLY A 129 27.77 3.50 4.80
N TYR A 130 28.41 4.25 3.90
CA TYR A 130 28.24 4.17 2.43
C TYR A 130 28.56 2.81 1.75
N ASN A 131 28.85 1.71 2.46
CA ASN A 131 29.33 0.46 1.84
C ASN A 131 28.84 -0.85 2.51
N ILE A 132 27.62 -0.84 3.06
CA ILE A 132 27.01 -2.02 3.71
C ILE A 132 26.24 -2.89 2.72
N CYS A 133 25.68 -2.26 1.68
CA CYS A 133 24.88 -2.94 0.68
C CYS A 133 25.77 -3.71 -0.29
N LYS A 134 25.48 -5.00 -0.48
CA LYS A 134 26.08 -5.86 -1.50
C LYS A 134 25.40 -5.66 -2.86
N LYS A 135 24.08 -5.51 -2.89
CA LYS A 135 23.27 -5.35 -4.10
C LYS A 135 22.00 -4.55 -3.77
N ASN A 136 21.68 -3.56 -4.60
CA ASN A 136 20.42 -2.84 -4.56
C ASN A 136 19.52 -3.35 -5.69
N ILE A 137 18.33 -3.82 -5.35
CA ILE A 137 17.40 -4.48 -6.26
C ILE A 137 16.15 -3.62 -6.32
N HIS A 138 15.92 -2.94 -7.45
CA HIS A 138 14.78 -2.06 -7.61
C HIS A 138 13.53 -2.89 -7.95
N PHE A 139 12.48 -2.80 -7.13
CA PHE A 139 11.17 -3.38 -7.43
C PHE A 139 10.23 -2.40 -8.11
N VAL A 140 10.24 -1.17 -7.62
CA VAL A 140 9.45 -0.07 -8.17
C VAL A 140 10.44 1.05 -8.45
N GLU A 141 10.74 1.29 -9.71
CA GLU A 141 11.68 2.33 -10.12
C GLU A 141 11.04 3.72 -10.03
N HIS A 142 9.73 3.78 -10.28
CA HIS A 142 8.98 5.02 -10.30
C HIS A 142 7.51 4.74 -10.00
N LEU A 143 6.94 5.46 -9.04
CA LEU A 143 5.53 5.42 -8.68
C LEU A 143 4.99 6.83 -8.43
N ASP A 144 3.99 7.20 -9.23
CA ASP A 144 3.12 8.35 -9.01
C ASP A 144 1.74 7.82 -8.62
N THR A 145 1.31 8.14 -7.40
CA THR A 145 0.07 7.60 -6.85
C THR A 145 -0.66 8.60 -5.95
N ASP A 146 -1.98 8.58 -6.01
CA ASP A 146 -2.88 9.30 -5.14
C ASP A 146 -3.77 8.29 -4.40
N VAL A 147 -3.80 8.38 -3.08
CA VAL A 147 -4.58 7.50 -2.21
C VAL A 147 -5.52 8.33 -1.37
N TRP A 148 -6.80 8.00 -1.42
CA TRP A 148 -7.85 8.61 -0.62
C TRP A 148 -8.49 7.56 0.27
N LEU A 149 -8.40 7.74 1.58
CA LEU A 149 -9.04 6.90 2.58
C LEU A 149 -10.18 7.68 3.25
N ARG A 150 -11.37 7.07 3.33
CA ARG A 150 -12.55 7.60 4.00
C ARG A 150 -13.01 6.61 5.06
N VAL A 151 -12.94 7.03 6.32
CA VAL A 151 -13.32 6.18 7.46
C VAL A 151 -14.58 6.75 8.10
N PRO A 152 -15.72 6.03 8.06
CA PRO A 152 -16.93 6.45 8.74
C PRO A 152 -16.73 6.68 10.23
N CYS A 153 -17.21 7.81 10.75
CA CYS A 153 -17.22 8.05 12.18
C CYS A 153 -18.28 7.15 12.84
N LYS A 154 -17.87 6.34 13.82
CA LYS A 154 -18.81 5.56 14.64
C LYS A 154 -19.63 6.50 15.53
N ILE A 155 -20.92 6.63 15.27
CA ILE A 155 -21.84 7.35 16.17
C ILE A 155 -22.25 6.37 17.27
N LYS A 156 -21.83 6.60 18.51
CA LYS A 156 -22.10 5.74 19.67
C LYS A 156 -23.58 5.61 20.10
N LYS A 157 -24.58 6.03 19.29
CA LYS A 157 -25.94 6.31 19.81
C LYS A 157 -27.15 6.06 18.88
N SER A 158 -27.08 5.25 17.83
CA SER A 158 -28.30 4.88 17.06
C SER A 158 -28.57 3.39 17.05
N VAL A 159 -29.87 3.05 17.09
CA VAL A 159 -30.42 1.69 17.17
C VAL A 159 -30.26 0.90 15.85
N ASP A 160 -29.94 1.59 14.76
CA ASP A 160 -29.53 0.99 13.48
C ASP A 160 -28.00 1.01 13.37
N ASP A 161 -27.35 -0.02 13.91
CA ASP A 161 -25.90 -0.25 13.83
C ASP A 161 -25.54 -0.81 12.43
N SER A 162 -25.80 -0.03 11.37
CA SER A 162 -25.29 -0.36 10.04
C SER A 162 -23.80 -0.03 9.99
N ASP A 163 -22.94 -1.05 10.11
CA ASP A 163 -21.50 -0.91 9.90
C ASP A 163 -21.21 -0.47 8.47
N PHE A 164 -20.88 0.82 8.30
CA PHE A 164 -20.43 1.34 7.01
C PHE A 164 -18.96 0.97 6.78
N PRO A 165 -18.59 0.43 5.60
CA PRO A 165 -17.21 0.12 5.29
C PRO A 165 -16.38 1.38 5.11
N ALA A 166 -15.09 1.31 5.45
CA ALA A 166 -14.13 2.31 5.02
C ALA A 166 -13.94 2.25 3.49
N LEU A 167 -13.70 3.39 2.85
CA LEU A 167 -13.39 3.45 1.42
C LEU A 167 -11.92 3.75 1.22
N ILE A 168 -11.26 2.95 0.40
CA ILE A 168 -9.89 3.17 -0.06
C ILE A 168 -9.95 3.35 -1.56
N MET A 169 -9.61 4.53 -2.04
CA MET A 169 -9.55 4.85 -3.47
C MET A 169 -8.09 5.13 -3.82
N ILE A 170 -7.59 4.51 -4.88
CA ILE A 170 -6.20 4.62 -5.31
C ILE A 170 -6.21 4.96 -6.80
N ASN A 171 -5.48 6.01 -7.19
CA ASN A 171 -5.19 6.33 -8.58
C ASN A 171 -3.67 6.25 -8.79
N VAL A 172 -3.24 5.31 -9.62
CA VAL A 172 -1.85 5.15 -10.03
C VAL A 172 -1.71 5.75 -11.42
N ASP A 173 -1.09 6.92 -11.51
CA ASP A 173 -0.89 7.59 -12.79
C ASP A 173 0.23 6.92 -13.59
N ASN A 174 1.32 6.55 -12.92
CA ASN A 174 2.46 5.88 -13.53
C ASN A 174 3.15 4.97 -12.50
N CYS A 175 3.36 3.70 -12.85
CA CYS A 175 4.12 2.77 -12.03
C CYS A 175 5.00 1.88 -12.89
N LYS A 176 6.29 1.85 -12.58
CA LYS A 176 7.28 1.00 -13.24
C LYS A 176 7.78 -0.05 -12.27
N VAL A 177 7.36 -1.29 -12.50
CA VAL A 177 7.73 -2.45 -11.70
C VAL A 177 8.80 -3.25 -12.42
N THR A 178 9.85 -3.65 -11.72
CA THR A 178 10.89 -4.54 -12.23
C THR A 178 10.78 -5.89 -11.52
N VAL A 179 10.63 -6.96 -12.32
CA VAL A 179 10.47 -8.34 -11.86
C VAL A 179 11.74 -9.10 -12.19
N GLU A 180 12.62 -9.24 -11.21
CA GLU A 180 13.87 -10.01 -11.30
C GLU A 180 13.66 -11.44 -10.81
N ASP A 181 13.97 -12.45 -11.63
CA ASP A 181 13.67 -13.86 -11.34
C ASP A 181 14.27 -14.42 -10.04
N GLU A 182 15.45 -13.93 -9.64
CA GLU A 182 16.18 -14.40 -8.45
C GLU A 182 15.61 -13.87 -7.13
N TYR A 183 15.27 -12.58 -7.04
CA TYR A 183 14.98 -11.89 -5.78
C TYR A 183 13.56 -11.30 -5.67
N PHE A 184 12.72 -11.47 -6.70
CA PHE A 184 11.38 -10.88 -6.70
C PHE A 184 10.54 -11.33 -5.50
N PHE A 185 10.52 -12.63 -5.17
CA PHE A 185 9.72 -13.14 -4.07
C PHE A 185 10.29 -12.86 -2.68
N ASP A 186 11.62 -12.84 -2.54
CA ASP A 186 12.27 -12.33 -1.32
C ASP A 186 11.85 -10.88 -1.06
N GLY A 187 11.78 -10.08 -2.13
CA GLY A 187 11.23 -8.73 -2.13
C GLY A 187 9.80 -8.64 -1.63
N VAL A 188 8.91 -9.43 -2.23
CA VAL A 188 7.51 -9.49 -1.83
C VAL A 188 7.39 -9.92 -0.36
N GLY A 189 8.15 -10.92 0.09
CA GLY A 189 8.20 -11.34 1.48
C GLY A 189 8.67 -10.22 2.42
N ALA A 190 9.72 -9.49 2.04
CA ALA A 190 10.21 -8.34 2.79
C ALA A 190 9.17 -7.21 2.88
N ILE A 191 8.45 -6.91 1.80
CA ILE A 191 7.36 -5.92 1.80
C ILE A 191 6.26 -6.35 2.78
N MET A 192 5.85 -7.62 2.73
CA MET A 192 4.83 -8.15 3.65
C MET A 192 5.28 -8.07 5.11
N SER A 193 6.50 -8.49 5.44
CA SER A 193 7.05 -8.38 6.79
C SER A 193 7.07 -6.93 7.29
N VAL A 194 7.47 -5.97 6.44
CA VAL A 194 7.44 -4.54 6.80
C VAL A 194 6.01 -4.03 6.98
N VAL A 195 5.06 -4.42 6.13
CA VAL A 195 3.64 -4.06 6.28
C VAL A 195 3.08 -4.61 7.58
N ASP A 196 3.37 -5.85 7.93
CA ASP A 196 2.93 -6.48 9.17
C ASP A 196 3.51 -5.75 10.39
N GLN A 197 4.81 -5.40 10.37
CA GLN A 197 5.43 -4.57 11.41
C GLN A 197 4.75 -3.19 11.54
N LEU A 198 4.46 -2.53 10.42
CA LEU A 198 3.77 -1.23 10.43
C LEU A 198 2.33 -1.34 10.93
N SER A 199 1.65 -2.46 10.67
CA SER A 199 0.28 -2.69 11.15
C SER A 199 0.20 -2.75 12.68
N LEU A 200 1.29 -3.16 13.34
CA LEU A 200 1.38 -3.24 14.79
C LEU A 200 1.61 -1.88 15.46
N VAL A 201 2.00 -0.85 14.71
CA VAL A 201 2.36 0.47 15.26
C VAL A 201 1.28 1.04 16.17
N SER A 202 -0.01 0.92 15.79
CA SER A 202 -1.11 1.40 16.64
C SER A 202 -1.13 0.68 17.99
N LYS A 203 -1.09 -0.65 18.00
CA LYS A 203 -1.11 -1.45 19.24
C LYS A 203 0.12 -1.16 20.10
N VAL A 204 1.30 -1.12 19.47
CA VAL A 204 2.55 -0.86 20.17
C VAL A 204 2.55 0.56 20.75
N SER A 205 1.99 1.55 20.03
CA SER A 205 1.90 2.94 20.50
C SER A 205 1.07 3.12 21.78
N GLU A 206 0.10 2.23 22.07
CA GLU A 206 -0.67 2.29 23.32
C GLU A 206 0.21 2.06 24.55
N TYR A 207 1.33 1.34 24.40
CA TYR A 207 2.30 1.12 25.46
C TYR A 207 3.28 2.29 25.64
N PHE A 208 3.21 3.32 24.80
CA PHE A 208 4.00 4.52 24.96
C PHE A 208 3.43 5.38 26.11
N THR A 209 4.05 5.28 27.29
CA THR A 209 3.55 5.93 28.51
C THR A 209 4.39 7.11 28.99
N SER A 210 5.70 7.16 28.67
CA SER A 210 6.59 8.22 29.16
C SER A 210 7.57 8.74 28.10
N ASP A 211 8.60 7.97 27.82
CA ASP A 211 9.76 8.40 27.05
C ASP A 211 10.20 7.33 26.04
N VAL A 212 10.92 7.80 25.01
CA VAL A 212 11.36 6.99 23.88
C VAL A 212 12.26 5.83 24.33
N LEU A 213 13.09 6.04 25.35
CA LEU A 213 14.04 5.03 25.79
C LEU A 213 13.34 3.88 26.51
N HIS A 214 12.39 4.20 27.40
CA HIS A 214 11.51 3.25 28.05
C HIS A 214 10.69 2.46 27.03
N PHE A 215 10.13 3.15 26.03
CA PHE A 215 9.39 2.52 24.94
C PHE A 215 10.24 1.56 24.10
N LEU A 216 11.48 1.93 23.77
CA LEU A 216 12.39 1.06 23.02
C LEU A 216 12.79 -0.18 23.83
N HIS A 217 12.99 -0.05 25.14
CA HIS A 217 13.24 -1.18 26.03
C HIS A 217 12.03 -2.11 26.13
N LEU A 218 10.83 -1.55 26.23
CA LEU A 218 9.59 -2.31 26.25
C LEU A 218 9.34 -3.05 24.93
N LYS A 219 9.56 -2.38 23.79
CA LYS A 219 9.45 -3.01 22.46
C LYS A 219 10.42 -4.20 22.33
N ARG A 220 11.67 -4.04 22.77
CA ARG A 220 12.66 -5.14 22.76
C ARG A 220 12.18 -6.33 23.59
N LYS A 221 11.66 -6.06 24.80
CA LYS A 221 11.16 -7.10 25.69
C LYS A 221 9.94 -7.84 25.11
N ILE A 222 9.01 -7.13 24.47
CA ILE A 222 7.84 -7.72 23.81
C ILE A 222 8.27 -8.64 22.66
N ASN A 223 9.24 -8.22 21.85
CA ASN A 223 9.78 -9.04 20.76
C ASN A 223 10.54 -10.28 21.28
N GLU A 224 11.19 -10.20 22.45
CA GLU A 224 11.90 -11.34 23.09
C GLU A 224 10.95 -12.35 23.78
N GLU A 225 9.78 -11.91 24.23
CA GLU A 225 8.83 -12.74 25.00
C GLU A 225 7.75 -13.42 24.12
N ALA A 226 7.81 -13.29 22.78
CA ALA A 226 6.84 -13.87 21.83
C ALA A 226 5.37 -13.70 22.30
N VAL A 227 5.04 -12.52 22.81
CA VAL A 227 3.67 -12.24 23.23
C VAL A 227 2.85 -12.08 21.96
N ASP A 228 1.91 -13.00 21.75
CA ASP A 228 0.95 -12.95 20.68
C ASP A 228 0.02 -11.74 20.90
N ILE A 229 0.42 -10.56 20.40
CA ILE A 229 -0.36 -9.30 20.49
C ILE A 229 -1.57 -9.34 19.54
N THR A 230 -1.89 -10.50 18.99
CA THR A 230 -2.84 -10.70 17.90
C THR A 230 -4.15 -11.30 18.38
N ASP A 231 -4.74 -10.74 19.45
CA ASP A 231 -5.98 -11.31 20.00
C ASP A 231 -7.13 -10.31 20.16
N ARG A 232 -7.41 -9.58 19.08
CA ARG A 232 -8.77 -9.04 18.91
C ARG A 232 -9.15 -8.97 17.44
N PRO A 233 -10.15 -9.75 16.98
CA PRO A 233 -10.73 -9.54 15.67
C PRO A 233 -11.47 -8.20 15.71
N ASN A 234 -10.85 -7.16 15.17
CA ASN A 234 -11.59 -5.93 14.89
C ASN A 234 -12.54 -6.25 13.74
N GLU A 235 -13.84 -6.13 13.98
CA GLU A 235 -14.84 -6.10 12.93
C GLU A 235 -14.61 -4.82 12.11
N PHE A 236 -13.84 -4.98 11.04
CA PHE A 236 -13.50 -3.92 10.11
C PHE A 236 -13.82 -4.40 8.71
N SER A 237 -14.52 -3.54 7.97
CA SER A 237 -14.83 -3.75 6.56
C SER A 237 -14.34 -2.57 5.75
N PHE A 238 -13.82 -2.85 4.58
CA PHE A 238 -13.43 -1.81 3.64
C PHE A 238 -13.72 -2.24 2.20
N ILE A 239 -13.94 -1.22 1.38
CA ILE A 239 -14.04 -1.33 -0.07
C ILE A 239 -12.82 -0.61 -0.64
N LEU A 240 -12.09 -1.31 -1.48
CA LEU A 240 -10.94 -0.81 -2.22
C LEU A 240 -11.36 -0.60 -3.67
N LYS A 241 -10.98 0.53 -4.25
CA LYS A 241 -11.01 0.76 -5.69
C LYS A 241 -9.68 1.37 -6.12
N ALA A 242 -8.98 0.69 -7.01
CA ALA A 242 -7.70 1.11 -7.54
C ALA A 242 -7.79 1.21 -9.07
N CYS A 243 -7.40 2.35 -9.64
CA CYS A 243 -7.26 2.52 -11.07
C CYS A 243 -5.80 2.80 -11.38
N ALA A 244 -5.27 2.14 -12.39
CA ALA A 244 -3.91 2.31 -12.83
C ALA A 244 -3.86 2.58 -14.33
N LYS A 245 -3.46 3.81 -14.68
CA LYS A 245 -3.49 4.33 -16.06
C LYS A 245 -2.28 3.92 -16.88
N ALA A 246 -1.13 3.72 -16.23
CA ALA A 246 0.10 3.28 -16.87
C ALA A 246 0.91 2.42 -15.90
N LEU A 247 0.65 1.11 -15.91
CA LEU A 247 1.52 0.12 -15.29
C LEU A 247 2.48 -0.41 -16.33
N SER A 248 3.78 -0.41 -16.04
CA SER A 248 4.77 -1.11 -16.86
C SER A 248 5.54 -2.10 -15.99
N PHE A 249 5.61 -3.34 -16.44
CA PHE A 249 6.39 -4.40 -15.82
C PHE A 249 7.59 -4.72 -16.71
N ASN A 250 8.79 -4.60 -16.20
CA ASN A 250 10.01 -5.04 -16.87
C ASN A 250 10.38 -6.42 -16.32
N PHE A 251 10.40 -7.43 -17.18
CA PHE A 251 10.83 -8.78 -16.80
C PHE A 251 12.31 -8.91 -17.05
N SER A 252 13.06 -9.20 -15.99
CA SER A 252 14.51 -9.15 -16.00
C SER A 252 15.10 -10.44 -15.46
N ARG A 253 16.10 -10.99 -16.15
CA ARG A 253 16.82 -12.18 -15.71
C ARG A 253 18.17 -11.81 -15.14
N SER A 254 18.50 -12.40 -13.98
CA SER A 254 19.83 -12.35 -13.40
C SER A 254 20.77 -13.24 -14.22
N ASN A 255 21.85 -12.68 -14.77
CA ASN A 255 22.83 -13.49 -15.51
C ASN A 255 23.77 -14.20 -14.53
N VAL A 256 23.61 -15.51 -14.39
CA VAL A 256 24.40 -16.35 -13.47
C VAL A 256 25.92 -16.29 -13.73
N LYS A 257 26.35 -15.93 -14.95
CA LYS A 257 27.77 -15.88 -15.32
C LYS A 257 28.48 -14.58 -14.95
N GLU A 258 27.73 -13.49 -14.83
CA GLU A 258 28.23 -12.17 -14.46
C GLU A 258 27.28 -11.62 -13.40
N ALA A 259 27.61 -11.81 -12.13
CA ALA A 259 26.76 -11.57 -10.95
C ALA A 259 26.27 -10.12 -10.73
N SER A 260 26.34 -9.27 -11.77
CA SER A 260 25.96 -7.87 -11.76
C SER A 260 25.21 -7.40 -13.02
N THR A 261 25.01 -8.25 -14.04
CA THR A 261 24.27 -7.84 -15.25
C THR A 261 22.85 -8.41 -15.22
N VAL A 262 21.89 -7.49 -15.09
CA VAL A 262 20.46 -7.78 -15.19
C VAL A 262 20.05 -7.51 -16.63
N GLU A 263 19.54 -8.52 -17.31
CA GLU A 263 19.08 -8.41 -18.70
C GLU A 263 17.55 -8.36 -18.73
N THR A 264 17.00 -7.26 -19.24
CA THR A 264 15.56 -7.16 -19.49
C THR A 264 15.18 -7.98 -20.71
N ILE A 265 14.23 -8.90 -20.53
CA ILE A 265 13.77 -9.85 -21.55
C ILE A 265 12.56 -9.30 -22.29
N ALA A 266 11.62 -8.72 -21.55
CA ALA A 266 10.36 -8.25 -22.08
C ALA A 266 9.81 -7.14 -21.19
N ASN A 267 8.99 -6.25 -21.75
CA ASN A 267 8.15 -5.41 -20.92
C ASN A 267 6.67 -5.57 -21.25
N LEU A 268 5.86 -5.32 -20.24
CA LEU A 268 4.42 -5.44 -20.28
C LEU A 268 3.81 -4.13 -19.81
N TYR A 269 3.07 -3.47 -20.68
CA TYR A 269 2.26 -2.31 -20.34
C TYR A 269 0.82 -2.73 -20.09
N VAL A 270 0.22 -2.25 -19.01
CA VAL A 270 -1.14 -2.61 -18.58
C VAL A 270 -1.88 -1.38 -18.10
N ARG A 271 -3.17 -1.31 -18.45
CA ARG A 271 -4.16 -0.48 -17.76
C ARG A 271 -5.08 -1.37 -16.96
N LEU A 272 -5.21 -1.11 -15.68
CA LEU A 272 -5.88 -1.98 -14.73
C LEU A 272 -6.84 -1.18 -13.86
N ASP A 273 -8.09 -1.61 -13.80
CA ASP A 273 -9.04 -1.20 -12.79
C ASP A 273 -9.31 -2.37 -11.86
N CYS A 274 -9.32 -2.15 -10.56
CA CYS A 274 -9.46 -3.19 -9.56
C CYS A 274 -10.37 -2.71 -8.45
N SER A 275 -11.39 -3.48 -8.12
CA SER A 275 -12.29 -3.24 -7.00
C SER A 275 -12.31 -4.46 -6.10
N ALA A 276 -12.18 -4.27 -4.80
CA ALA A 276 -12.22 -5.36 -3.84
C ALA A 276 -13.05 -4.99 -2.62
N SER A 277 -13.71 -5.98 -2.02
CA SER A 277 -14.38 -5.83 -0.73
C SER A 277 -13.82 -6.83 0.27
N VAL A 278 -13.43 -6.32 1.44
CA VAL A 278 -12.87 -7.12 2.53
C VAL A 278 -13.70 -6.88 3.77
N ARG A 279 -14.04 -7.97 4.48
CA ARG A 279 -14.77 -7.92 5.73
C ARG A 279 -14.15 -8.86 6.73
N ASN A 280 -13.79 -8.32 7.90
CA ASN A 280 -13.15 -9.04 9.00
C ASN A 280 -11.87 -9.76 8.55
N GLY A 281 -11.03 -9.06 7.79
CA GLY A 281 -9.78 -9.59 7.22
C GLY A 281 -9.95 -10.61 6.08
N LEU A 282 -11.18 -10.98 5.72
CA LEU A 282 -11.45 -11.94 4.65
C LEU A 282 -11.92 -11.24 3.38
N LEU A 283 -11.29 -11.56 2.25
CA LEU A 283 -11.73 -11.13 0.92
C LEU A 283 -13.13 -11.69 0.61
N LYS A 284 -14.06 -10.81 0.25
CA LYS A 284 -15.45 -11.14 -0.09
C LYS A 284 -15.68 -11.09 -1.59
N SER A 285 -15.18 -10.04 -2.24
CA SER A 285 -15.17 -9.93 -3.70
C SER A 285 -13.89 -9.25 -4.17
N LEU A 286 -13.48 -9.60 -5.38
CA LEU A 286 -12.45 -8.90 -6.15
C LEU A 286 -12.90 -8.93 -7.61
N ASP A 287 -12.95 -7.77 -8.23
CA ASP A 287 -13.21 -7.58 -9.65
C ASP A 287 -12.04 -6.78 -10.20
N ALA A 288 -11.20 -7.42 -11.01
CA ALA A 288 -10.05 -6.80 -11.63
C ALA A 288 -10.20 -6.87 -13.15
N GLU A 289 -10.05 -5.73 -13.80
CA GLU A 289 -10.30 -5.53 -15.20
C GLU A 289 -9.08 -4.91 -15.88
N VAL A 290 -8.58 -5.55 -16.92
CA VAL A 290 -7.54 -4.99 -17.78
C VAL A 290 -8.19 -4.48 -19.06
N SER A 291 -8.15 -3.16 -19.25
CA SER A 291 -8.73 -2.50 -20.42
C SER A 291 -7.79 -2.48 -21.62
N SER A 292 -6.48 -2.56 -21.37
CA SER A 292 -5.47 -2.78 -22.41
C SER A 292 -4.22 -3.42 -21.84
N PHE A 293 -3.58 -4.30 -22.61
CA PHE A 293 -2.19 -4.69 -22.35
C PHE A 293 -1.37 -4.81 -23.62
N LEU A 294 -0.07 -4.59 -23.49
CA LEU A 294 0.92 -4.71 -24.56
C LEU A 294 2.15 -5.42 -24.02
N LEU A 295 2.46 -6.59 -24.56
CA LEU A 295 3.67 -7.35 -24.23
C LEU A 295 4.64 -7.30 -25.41
N HIS A 296 5.84 -6.78 -25.17
CA HIS A 296 6.90 -6.73 -26.16
C HIS A 296 8.17 -7.42 -25.67
N SER A 297 8.91 -8.02 -26.61
CA SER A 297 10.29 -8.45 -26.36
C SER A 297 11.19 -7.23 -26.29
N PHE A 298 12.07 -7.19 -25.29
CA PHE A 298 13.04 -6.11 -25.15
C PHE A 298 14.21 -6.27 -26.13
N CYS A 299 14.70 -7.49 -26.35
CA CYS A 299 15.90 -7.75 -27.14
C CYS A 299 15.74 -7.42 -28.63
N ASN A 300 14.57 -7.72 -29.19
CA ASN A 300 14.29 -7.57 -30.62
C ASN A 300 13.21 -6.52 -30.92
N ASP A 301 12.68 -5.85 -29.89
CA ASP A 301 11.62 -4.84 -30.00
C ASP A 301 10.41 -5.32 -30.83
N VAL A 302 10.07 -6.60 -30.68
CA VAL A 302 8.94 -7.23 -31.37
C VAL A 302 7.75 -7.33 -30.45
N LEU A 303 6.57 -7.02 -31.00
CA LEU A 303 5.30 -7.24 -30.32
C LEU A 303 5.03 -8.74 -30.18
N LEU A 304 4.66 -9.18 -28.98
CA LEU A 304 4.40 -10.59 -28.69
C LEU A 304 2.94 -10.87 -28.43
N ALA A 305 2.30 -10.03 -27.63
CA ALA A 305 0.88 -10.12 -27.38
C ALA A 305 0.29 -8.73 -27.13
N SER A 306 -0.94 -8.52 -27.57
CA SER A 306 -1.65 -7.27 -27.31
C SER A 306 -3.13 -7.48 -27.15
N PHE A 307 -3.72 -6.59 -26.38
CA PHE A 307 -5.15 -6.45 -26.24
C PHE A 307 -5.49 -4.99 -25.99
N THR A 308 -6.49 -4.49 -26.71
CA THR A 308 -7.08 -3.17 -26.47
C THR A 308 -8.58 -3.30 -26.52
N SER A 309 -9.26 -2.91 -25.45
CA SER A 309 -10.71 -2.79 -25.46
C SER A 309 -11.09 -1.55 -26.26
N ASP A 310 -11.92 -1.72 -27.30
CA ASP A 310 -12.57 -0.60 -27.97
C ASP A 310 -13.64 -0.02 -27.04
N ASP A 311 -13.74 1.32 -26.99
CA ASP A 311 -14.56 2.15 -26.07
C ASP A 311 -16.09 1.86 -26.08
N GLY A 312 -16.53 0.84 -26.82
CA GLY A 312 -17.91 0.40 -26.92
C GLY A 312 -18.15 -1.11 -26.80
N ALA A 313 -17.13 -1.94 -26.52
CA ALA A 313 -17.27 -3.40 -26.50
C ALA A 313 -17.06 -4.02 -25.10
N THR A 314 -17.90 -5.02 -24.78
CA THR A 314 -17.93 -5.88 -23.58
C THR A 314 -16.71 -6.80 -23.41
N PHE A 315 -15.67 -6.62 -24.22
CA PHE A 315 -14.49 -7.48 -24.20
C PHE A 315 -13.46 -6.85 -23.27
N ARG A 316 -13.27 -7.49 -22.13
CA ARG A 316 -12.39 -7.07 -21.04
C ARG A 316 -11.71 -8.32 -20.49
N ILE A 317 -10.42 -8.24 -20.16
CA ILE A 317 -9.79 -9.32 -19.37
C ILE A 317 -10.24 -9.09 -17.93
N GLY A 318 -11.10 -9.97 -17.43
CA GLY A 318 -11.71 -9.84 -16.12
C GLY A 318 -11.29 -10.99 -15.20
N ILE A 319 -10.88 -10.68 -13.98
CA ILE A 319 -10.70 -11.62 -12.88
C ILE A 319 -11.76 -11.29 -11.85
N ASN A 320 -12.73 -12.17 -11.72
CA ASN A 320 -13.83 -12.02 -10.77
C ASN A 320 -13.72 -13.11 -9.71
N PHE A 321 -13.49 -12.70 -8.48
CA PHE A 321 -13.58 -13.56 -7.31
C PHE A 321 -14.79 -13.12 -6.48
N CYS A 322 -15.62 -14.08 -6.11
CA CYS A 322 -16.74 -13.85 -5.19
C CYS A 322 -16.86 -15.00 -4.20
N ARG A 323 -17.14 -14.66 -2.95
CA ARG A 323 -17.42 -15.63 -1.89
C ARG A 323 -18.84 -15.46 -1.38
N SER A 324 -19.71 -16.43 -1.69
CA SER A 324 -21.11 -16.42 -1.28
C SER A 324 -21.28 -16.68 0.24
N LEU A 325 -22.45 -16.33 0.79
CA LEU A 325 -22.78 -16.58 2.21
C LEU A 325 -22.97 -18.07 2.54
N GLN A 326 -23.22 -18.95 1.55
CA GLN A 326 -23.60 -20.36 1.74
C GLN A 326 -22.66 -21.38 1.10
N GLY A 327 -21.64 -20.97 0.34
CA GLY A 327 -20.83 -21.92 -0.44
C GLY A 327 -19.54 -21.34 -1.04
N SER A 328 -18.69 -22.27 -1.47
CA SER A 328 -17.31 -22.16 -1.99
C SER A 328 -16.94 -20.85 -2.69
N ALA A 329 -15.68 -20.45 -2.53
CA ALA A 329 -15.12 -19.35 -3.32
C ALA A 329 -15.12 -19.71 -4.80
N GLU A 330 -15.62 -18.81 -5.64
CA GLU A 330 -15.61 -18.95 -7.09
C GLU A 330 -14.65 -17.92 -7.69
N VAL A 331 -13.84 -18.37 -8.66
CA VAL A 331 -12.95 -17.51 -9.45
C VAL A 331 -13.30 -17.69 -10.91
N VAL A 332 -13.68 -16.59 -11.55
CA VAL A 332 -14.05 -16.53 -12.96
C VAL A 332 -13.00 -15.70 -13.69
N PHE A 333 -12.43 -16.30 -14.74
CA PHE A 333 -11.54 -15.63 -15.67
C PHE A 333 -12.27 -15.40 -16.99
N ALA A 334 -12.41 -14.14 -17.37
CA ALA A 334 -12.88 -13.74 -18.69
C ALA A 334 -11.67 -13.30 -19.51
N ILE A 335 -11.38 -14.01 -20.60
CA ILE A 335 -10.29 -13.68 -21.51
C ILE A 335 -10.92 -13.44 -22.89
N PRO A 336 -10.90 -12.19 -23.41
CA PRO A 336 -11.40 -11.85 -24.73
C PRO A 336 -10.43 -12.31 -25.83
N ALA A 337 -10.67 -11.92 -27.07
CA ALA A 337 -9.72 -12.14 -28.16
C ALA A 337 -8.40 -11.40 -27.86
N ILE A 338 -7.30 -12.16 -27.80
CA ILE A 338 -5.93 -11.66 -27.64
C ILE A 338 -5.19 -11.94 -28.94
N ASP A 339 -4.52 -10.93 -29.48
CA ASP A 339 -3.62 -11.12 -30.61
C ASP A 339 -2.25 -11.58 -30.11
N ILE A 340 -1.73 -12.67 -30.70
CA ILE A 340 -0.47 -13.29 -30.32
C ILE A 340 0.41 -13.46 -31.56
N TRP A 341 1.63 -12.93 -31.51
CA TRP A 341 2.63 -13.07 -32.56
C TRP A 341 3.61 -14.17 -32.20
N LEU A 342 3.75 -15.17 -33.08
CA LEU A 342 4.55 -16.38 -32.83
C LEU A 342 6.04 -16.18 -33.15
N HIS A 343 6.67 -15.21 -32.50
CA HIS A 343 8.13 -15.07 -32.50
C HIS A 343 8.76 -16.11 -31.56
N ILE A 344 8.87 -17.36 -32.03
CA ILE A 344 9.26 -18.52 -31.20
C ILE A 344 10.51 -18.29 -30.32
N PRO A 345 11.62 -17.69 -30.81
CA PRO A 345 12.78 -17.42 -29.96
C PRO A 345 12.47 -16.58 -28.72
N GLU A 346 11.61 -15.56 -28.86
CA GLU A 346 11.21 -14.69 -27.75
C GLU A 346 10.36 -15.41 -26.72
N TRP A 347 9.41 -16.23 -27.20
CA TRP A 347 8.55 -17.02 -26.32
C TRP A 347 9.35 -18.07 -25.53
N VAL A 348 10.42 -18.62 -26.10
CA VAL A 348 11.33 -19.52 -25.38
C VAL A 348 12.03 -18.77 -24.24
N SER A 349 12.51 -17.55 -24.48
CA SER A 349 13.14 -16.72 -23.45
C SER A 349 12.19 -16.38 -22.30
N ILE A 350 10.96 -15.97 -22.62
CA ILE A 350 9.90 -15.69 -21.63
C ILE A 350 9.52 -16.95 -20.85
N ASN A 351 9.33 -18.08 -21.54
CA ASN A 351 8.99 -19.33 -20.87
C ASN A 351 10.09 -19.76 -19.90
N ALA A 352 11.36 -19.67 -20.30
CA ALA A 352 12.49 -19.94 -19.41
C ALA A 352 12.50 -19.00 -18.19
N PHE A 353 12.08 -17.74 -18.35
CA PHE A 353 11.99 -16.78 -17.25
C PHE A 353 10.87 -17.17 -16.28
N LEU A 354 9.69 -17.49 -16.79
CA LEU A 354 8.57 -17.97 -15.98
C LEU A 354 8.90 -19.26 -15.22
N CYS A 355 9.66 -20.16 -15.82
CA CYS A 355 10.17 -21.35 -15.13
C CYS A 355 11.10 -21.00 -13.97
N SER A 356 12.06 -20.10 -14.19
CA SER A 356 12.97 -19.61 -13.13
C SER A 356 12.20 -18.94 -11.98
N LEU A 357 11.22 -18.11 -12.31
CA LEU A 357 10.35 -17.46 -11.34
C LEU A 357 9.55 -18.50 -10.52
N LYS A 358 9.03 -19.55 -11.17
CA LYS A 358 8.34 -20.63 -10.47
C LYS A 358 9.25 -21.36 -9.47
N GLU A 359 10.49 -21.60 -9.83
CA GLU A 359 11.46 -22.26 -8.96
C GLU A 359 11.76 -21.41 -7.71
N SER A 360 11.96 -20.10 -7.87
CA SER A 360 12.15 -19.19 -6.74
C SER A 360 10.94 -19.13 -5.81
N TRP A 361 9.71 -19.14 -6.36
CA TRP A 361 8.49 -19.24 -5.56
C TRP A 361 8.46 -20.50 -4.68
N THR A 362 8.75 -21.67 -5.26
CA THR A 362 8.72 -22.93 -4.52
C THR A 362 9.75 -22.95 -3.39
N PHE A 363 10.93 -22.37 -3.63
CA PHE A 363 11.97 -22.24 -2.61
C PHE A 363 11.52 -21.36 -1.42
N CYS A 364 10.93 -20.19 -1.68
CA CYS A 364 10.38 -19.33 -0.62
C CYS A 364 9.26 -20.02 0.17
N SER A 365 8.35 -20.74 -0.50
CA SER A 365 7.23 -21.42 0.17
C SER A 365 7.66 -22.56 1.12
N HIS A 366 8.84 -23.14 0.91
CA HIS A 366 9.39 -24.18 1.78
C HIS A 366 10.18 -23.62 2.98
N GLN A 367 10.53 -22.33 2.99
CA GLN A 367 11.16 -21.68 4.16
C GLN A 367 10.14 -21.13 5.16
N GLN A 368 8.85 -21.06 4.79
CA GLN A 368 7.76 -20.57 5.65
C GLN A 368 6.93 -21.69 6.33
N LEU A 369 7.36 -22.95 6.19
CA LEU A 369 6.84 -24.15 6.90
C LEU A 369 7.93 -24.70 7.83
#